data_AF-A0A971P089-F1
#
_entry.id   AF-A0A971P089-F1
#
_cell.length_a   1.000
_cell.length_b   1.000
_cell.length_c   1.000
_cell.angle_alpha   90.00
_cell.angle_beta   90.00
_cell.angle_gamma   90.00
#
_symmetry.space_group_name_H-M   'P 1'
#
loop_
_entity.id
_entity.type
_entity.pdbx_description
1 polymer ?
#
loop_
_entity_poly.entity_id
_entity_poly.type
_entity_poly.pdbx_seq_one_letter_code
_entity_poly.pdbx_strand_id
1 'polypeptide(L)'
;MAEPNDNQGKYHLINANEELVKENVRKFMAKTPDMCQCEKCFLDVCAIVFNKGYARFATTTEGGLMARVPDMNLANHAGLVVAITEGIELVKRSPQH
;
A
#
# COMPACT_ATOMS: atom_id res chain seq x y z
N MET A 1 17.57 -8.02 33.16
CA MET A 1 16.60 -6.93 32.95
C MET A 1 17.01 -6.27 31.64
N ALA A 2 16.27 -6.50 30.56
CA ALA A 2 16.62 -5.99 29.25
C ALA A 2 16.38 -4.47 29.21
N GLU A 3 17.39 -3.72 28.80
CA GLU A 3 17.29 -2.27 28.58
C GLU A 3 16.33 -1.98 27.41
N PRO A 4 15.55 -0.87 27.47
CA PRO A 4 14.78 -0.43 26.32
C PRO A 4 15.75 0.02 25.22
N ASN A 5 15.68 -0.65 24.08
CA ASN A 5 16.48 -0.34 22.89
C ASN A 5 15.88 0.89 22.17
N ASP A 6 16.03 2.07 22.79
CA ASP A 6 15.61 3.37 22.24
C ASP A 6 16.66 3.94 21.26
N ASN A 7 17.09 3.11 20.31
CA ASN A 7 17.91 3.57 19.19
C ASN A 7 17.32 3.15 17.84
N GLN A 8 16.03 3.42 17.64
CA GLN A 8 15.52 3.63 16.29
C GLN A 8 15.99 5.03 15.87
N GLY A 9 16.96 5.08 14.96
CA GLY A 9 17.63 6.31 14.56
C GLY A 9 16.66 7.44 14.22
N LYS A 10 17.11 8.68 14.46
CA LYS A 10 16.38 9.95 14.22
C LYS A 10 15.68 10.05 12.85
N TYR A 11 16.06 9.22 11.88
CA TYR A 11 15.50 9.15 10.54
C TYR A 11 15.30 7.68 10.11
N HIS A 12 14.16 7.39 9.47
CA HIS A 12 13.83 6.10 8.85
C HIS A 12 12.98 6.35 7.61
N LEU A 13 13.22 5.58 6.54
CA LEU A 13 12.47 5.70 5.28
C LEU A 13 11.14 4.95 5.40
N ILE A 14 10.03 5.66 5.16
CA ILE A 14 8.68 5.09 5.20
C ILE A 14 7.89 5.51 3.97
N ASN A 15 7.05 4.62 3.45
CA ASN A 15 5.99 5.02 2.54
C ASN A 15 4.74 5.38 3.36
N ALA A 16 4.40 6.66 3.38
CA ALA A 16 3.29 7.25 4.12
C ALA A 16 1.95 6.56 3.83
N ASN A 17 1.76 6.05 2.61
CA ASN A 17 0.53 5.43 2.15
C ASN A 17 0.56 3.88 2.24
N GLU A 18 1.65 3.30 2.74
CA GLU A 18 1.87 1.85 2.67
C GLU A 18 0.75 1.05 3.33
N GLU A 19 0.39 1.44 4.56
CA GLU A 19 -0.67 0.81 5.34
C GLU A 19 -2.03 0.94 4.65
N LEU A 20 -2.41 2.16 4.26
CA LEU A 20 -3.66 2.45 3.56
C LEU A 20 -3.81 1.62 2.28
N VAL A 21 -2.76 1.57 1.44
CA VAL A 21 -2.78 0.81 0.19
C VAL A 21 -2.89 -0.69 0.48
N LYS A 22 -2.07 -1.23 1.39
CA LYS A 22 -2.09 -2.65 1.74
C LYS A 22 -3.46 -3.10 2.28
N GLU A 23 -4.06 -2.31 3.15
CA GLU A 23 -5.41 -2.58 3.67
C GLU A 23 -6.46 -2.61 2.57
N ASN A 24 -6.48 -1.59 1.70
CA ASN A 24 -7.45 -1.52 0.63
C ASN A 24 -7.23 -2.66 -0.39
N VAL A 25 -5.99 -2.95 -0.78
CA VAL A 25 -5.69 -4.08 -1.67
C VAL A 25 -6.22 -5.40 -1.08
N ARG A 26 -5.95 -5.70 0.20
CA ARG A 26 -6.51 -6.88 0.89
C ARG A 26 -8.05 -6.88 0.84
N LYS A 27 -8.69 -5.76 1.18
CA LYS A 27 -10.16 -5.62 1.18
C LYS A 27 -10.77 -5.89 -0.19
N PHE A 28 -10.17 -5.37 -1.27
CA PHE A 28 -10.66 -5.54 -2.63
C PHE A 28 -10.35 -6.94 -3.19
N MET A 29 -9.18 -7.49 -2.92
CA MET A 29 -8.85 -8.87 -3.30
C MET A 29 -9.82 -9.87 -2.66
N ALA A 30 -10.15 -9.73 -1.38
CA ALA A 30 -11.07 -10.62 -0.68
C ALA A 30 -12.51 -10.57 -1.22
N LYS A 31 -12.89 -9.45 -1.86
CA LYS A 31 -14.19 -9.26 -2.51
C LYS A 31 -14.20 -9.65 -3.98
N THR A 32 -13.05 -9.95 -4.56
CA THR A 32 -12.94 -10.27 -5.99
C THR A 32 -13.03 -11.79 -6.18
N PRO A 33 -14.07 -12.31 -6.86
CA PRO A 33 -14.17 -13.72 -7.19
C PRO A 33 -12.98 -14.20 -8.01
N ASP A 34 -12.54 -15.44 -7.78
CA ASP A 34 -11.46 -16.12 -8.50
C ASP A 34 -10.08 -15.41 -8.45
N MET A 35 -9.90 -14.43 -7.56
CA MET A 35 -8.60 -13.80 -7.32
C MET A 35 -7.77 -14.65 -6.35
N CYS A 36 -6.54 -15.01 -6.72
CA CYS A 36 -5.62 -15.66 -5.80
C CYS A 36 -5.28 -14.74 -4.62
N GLN A 37 -5.33 -15.29 -3.41
CA GLN A 37 -5.10 -14.55 -2.15
C GLN A 37 -3.69 -14.77 -1.57
N CYS A 38 -2.77 -15.39 -2.32
CA CYS A 38 -1.43 -15.64 -1.82
C CYS A 38 -0.64 -14.34 -1.65
N GLU A 39 0.40 -14.38 -0.81
CA GLU A 39 1.20 -13.19 -0.50
C GLU A 39 1.91 -12.63 -1.74
N LYS A 40 2.33 -13.48 -2.69
CA LYS A 40 2.93 -13.03 -3.96
C LYS A 40 1.96 -12.18 -4.78
N CYS A 41 0.73 -12.66 -4.99
CA CYS A 41 -0.29 -11.91 -5.73
C CYS A 41 -0.67 -10.62 -5.01
N PHE A 42 -0.78 -10.66 -3.68
CA PHE A 42 -1.02 -9.47 -2.88
C PHE A 42 0.06 -8.40 -3.07
N LEU A 43 1.34 -8.81 -2.99
CA LEU A 43 2.47 -7.90 -3.17
C LEU A 43 2.57 -7.38 -4.61
N ASP A 44 2.24 -8.21 -5.62
CA ASP A 44 2.21 -7.77 -7.02
C ASP A 44 1.15 -6.69 -7.25
N VAL A 45 -0.06 -6.87 -6.70
CA VAL A 45 -1.11 -5.84 -6.77
C VAL A 45 -0.65 -4.56 -6.05
N CYS A 46 -0.09 -4.68 -4.84
CA CYS A 46 0.46 -3.52 -4.12
C CYS A 46 1.53 -2.78 -4.95
N ALA A 47 2.46 -3.52 -5.57
CA ALA A 47 3.52 -2.94 -6.40
C ALA A 47 2.95 -2.15 -7.58
N ILE A 48 1.94 -2.70 -8.28
CA ILE A 48 1.25 -2.00 -9.36
C ILE A 48 0.61 -0.71 -8.87
N VAL A 49 -0.08 -0.75 -7.73
CA VAL A 49 -0.71 0.44 -7.13
C VAL A 49 0.33 1.49 -6.78
N PHE A 50 1.40 1.12 -6.08
CA PHE A 50 2.47 2.07 -5.73
C PHE A 50 3.12 2.71 -6.96
N ASN A 51 3.37 1.92 -8.00
CA ASN A 51 3.94 2.40 -9.26
C ASN A 51 3.02 3.36 -10.04
N LYS A 52 1.72 3.40 -9.71
CA LYS A 52 0.75 4.36 -10.25
C LYS A 52 0.69 5.70 -9.50
N GLY A 53 1.67 5.98 -8.64
CA GLY A 53 1.79 7.27 -7.96
C GLY A 53 1.26 7.29 -6.51
N TYR A 54 0.98 6.13 -5.94
CA TYR A 54 0.56 6.00 -4.54
C TYR A 54 1.73 5.81 -3.57
N ALA A 55 2.96 5.68 -4.06
CA ALA A 55 4.15 5.71 -3.19
C ALA A 55 4.46 7.15 -2.75
N ARG A 56 4.55 7.39 -1.44
CA ARG A 56 4.92 8.69 -0.85
C ARG A 56 5.94 8.47 0.24
N PHE A 57 7.20 8.79 -0.04
CA PHE A 57 8.28 8.52 0.91
C PHE A 57 8.58 9.71 1.83
N ALA A 58 8.83 9.41 3.10
CA ALA A 58 9.33 10.35 4.09
C ALA A 58 10.45 9.71 4.92
N THR A 59 11.29 10.54 5.54
CA THR A 59 12.46 10.08 6.33
C THR A 59 12.25 10.20 7.84
N THR A 60 11.07 10.61 8.28
CA THR A 60 10.66 10.66 9.69
C THR A 60 9.19 10.27 9.80
N THR A 61 8.75 9.78 10.96
CA THR A 61 7.33 9.50 11.22
C THR A 61 6.48 10.74 11.01
N GLU A 62 6.92 11.89 11.52
CA GLU A 62 6.24 13.17 11.36
C GLU A 62 6.10 13.57 9.88
N GLY A 63 7.19 13.46 9.11
CA GLY A 63 7.15 13.71 7.67
C GLY A 63 6.24 12.73 6.93
N GLY A 64 6.14 11.48 7.40
CA GLY A 64 5.19 10.49 6.87
C GLY A 64 3.75 10.90 7.09
N LEU A 65 3.39 11.38 8.29
CA LEU A 65 2.05 11.88 8.59
C LEU A 65 1.67 13.08 7.71
N MET A 66 2.63 13.98 7.45
CA MET A 66 2.41 15.12 6.54
C MET A 66 2.34 14.72 5.06
N ALA A 67 3.09 13.68 4.67
CA ALA A 67 3.15 13.19 3.29
C ALA A 67 1.99 12.25 2.92
N ARG A 68 1.23 11.76 3.92
CA ARG A 68 0.00 11.01 3.68
C ARG A 68 -0.93 11.84 2.80
N VAL A 69 -1.44 11.22 1.75
CA VAL A 69 -2.56 11.81 1.02
C VAL A 69 -3.70 11.92 2.05
N PRO A 70 -4.20 13.12 2.37
CA PRO A 70 -5.32 13.21 3.30
C PRO A 70 -6.46 12.40 2.69
N ASP A 71 -6.98 11.44 3.45
CA ASP A 71 -8.06 10.50 3.07
C ASP A 71 -9.36 11.18 2.61
N MET A 72 -9.38 12.51 2.50
CA MET A 72 -10.57 13.36 2.50
C MET A 72 -10.84 14.09 1.19
N ASN A 73 -10.32 13.64 0.04
CA ASN A 73 -10.92 14.05 -1.23
C ASN A 73 -11.34 12.84 -2.07
N LEU A 74 -12.61 12.84 -2.46
CA LEU A 74 -13.29 11.81 -3.24
C LEU A 74 -12.49 11.40 -4.49
N ALA A 75 -11.80 12.35 -5.13
CA ALA A 75 -10.94 12.10 -6.28
C ALA A 75 -9.75 11.17 -5.95
N ASN A 76 -9.12 11.34 -4.79
CA ASN A 76 -8.00 10.50 -4.36
C ASN A 76 -8.46 9.07 -4.05
N HIS A 77 -9.63 8.95 -3.40
CA HIS A 77 -10.22 7.63 -3.12
C HIS A 77 -10.63 6.92 -4.41
N ALA A 78 -11.32 7.62 -5.33
CA ALA A 78 -11.72 7.05 -6.62
C ALA A 78 -10.49 6.59 -7.43
N GLY A 79 -9.42 7.40 -7.47
CA GLY A 79 -8.17 7.02 -8.12
C GLY A 79 -7.54 5.77 -7.51
N LEU A 80 -7.54 5.64 -6.18
CA LEU A 80 -6.96 4.49 -5.49
C LEU A 80 -7.74 3.22 -5.86
N VAL A 81 -9.07 3.29 -5.85
CA VAL A 81 -9.92 2.18 -6.25
C VAL A 81 -9.64 1.76 -7.69
N VAL A 82 -9.55 2.69 -8.64
CA VAL A 82 -9.19 2.38 -10.03
C VAL A 82 -7.84 1.68 -10.12
N ALA A 83 -6.82 2.21 -9.45
CA ALA A 83 -5.47 1.63 -9.45
C ALA A 83 -5.46 0.20 -8.90
N ILE A 84 -6.21 -0.05 -7.82
CA ILE A 84 -6.36 -1.37 -7.20
C ILE A 84 -7.09 -2.33 -8.14
N THR A 85 -8.24 -1.93 -8.69
CA THR A 85 -9.02 -2.77 -9.61
C THR A 85 -8.20 -3.17 -10.83
N GLU A 86 -7.49 -2.23 -11.45
CA GLU A 86 -6.59 -2.52 -12.57
C GLU A 86 -5.43 -3.45 -12.18
N GLY A 87 -4.88 -3.29 -10.96
CA GLY A 87 -3.84 -4.17 -10.46
C GLY A 87 -4.34 -5.60 -10.23
N ILE A 88 -5.54 -5.75 -9.65
CA ILE A 88 -6.18 -7.05 -9.45
C ILE A 88 -6.43 -7.74 -10.79
N GLU A 89 -7.02 -7.05 -11.77
CA GLU A 89 -7.28 -7.62 -13.10
C GLU A 89 -5.99 -8.09 -13.80
N LEU A 90 -4.91 -7.29 -13.71
CA LEU A 90 -3.63 -7.64 -14.32
C LEU A 90 -3.02 -8.90 -13.69
N VAL A 91 -2.99 -8.98 -12.35
CA VAL A 91 -2.42 -10.12 -11.63
C VAL A 91 -3.30 -11.36 -11.74
N LYS A 92 -4.64 -11.20 -11.69
CA LYS A 92 -5.60 -12.30 -11.86
C LYS A 92 -5.45 -12.98 -13.22
N ARG A 93 -5.23 -12.19 -14.29
CA ARG A 93 -5.08 -12.70 -15.65
C ARG A 93 -3.79 -13.50 -15.88
N SER A 94 -2.73 -13.17 -15.14
CA SER A 94 -1.41 -13.80 -15.31
C SER A 94 -0.64 -13.83 -13.98
N PRO A 95 -1.03 -14.70 -13.03
CA PRO A 95 -0.31 -14.83 -11.76
C PRO A 95 1.11 -15.34 -12.00
N GLN A 96 2.06 -14.88 -11.17
CA GLN A 96 3.48 -15.21 -11.26
C GLN A 96 3.97 -16.10 -10.11
N HIS A 97 3.05 -16.84 -9.48
CA HIS A 97 3.37 -17.79 -8.41
C HIS A 97 3.48 -19.23 -8.92
#